data_AF-D8IB44-F1
#
_entry.id   AF-D8IB44-F1
#
_cell.length_a   1.000
_cell.length_b   1.000
_cell.length_c   1.000
_cell.angle_alpha   90.00
_cell.angle_beta   90.00
_cell.angle_gamma   90.00
#
_symmetry.space_group_name_H-M   'P 1'
#
loop_
_entity.id
_entity.type
_entity.pdbx_description
1 polymer ?
#
loop_
_entity_poly.entity_id
_entity_poly.type
_entity_poly.pdbx_seq_one_letter_code
_entity_poly.pdbx_strand_id
1 'polypeptide(L)'
;MDFKKMIKSLREFIKKNNFNIEVWKLFNDFKNIKDETFFVLYIRLYINEKEVINKDYSQICKILNDILLEQYNVDKKIINNITNNYEVISTVIYDNVGKYTFNYKVNPKVCKYCNNSDKKYFSNESHIIPENIGGHLIDSLECDKCNSWFNENIEQDFSKFLDVQKTLFGIKGKIGIPKIISDDFNAKYDNLNGKDRLTFTIKNPKITPYNIQQYKFEITKDINLYNLYKTLCKIALGVIDYKQIEIFSDTIKWIKDLNANTKIPIVILNNHINIIDYLNKPYVYVYIRKNNDYNIPYTCAELNCRFMSFYYIIPFSKNDRNNFLNKDEIINLFKDIFYIKSDNYRILDCNENKKTELKNEINLDLK
;
A
#
# COMPACT_ATOMS: atom_id res chain seq x y z
N MET A 1 -8.82 -21.74 8.59
CA MET A 1 -9.92 -22.58 8.05
C MET A 1 -10.24 -22.06 6.65
N ASP A 2 -10.43 -22.96 5.67
CA ASP A 2 -10.49 -22.69 4.22
C ASP A 2 -11.46 -21.54 3.86
N PHE A 3 -10.98 -20.51 3.17
CA PHE A 3 -11.77 -19.43 2.57
C PHE A 3 -13.02 -19.93 1.86
N LYS A 4 -12.91 -21.08 1.20
CA LYS A 4 -14.04 -21.74 0.52
C LYS A 4 -15.16 -22.10 1.48
N LYS A 5 -14.85 -22.46 2.73
CA LYS A 5 -15.84 -22.76 3.78
C LYS A 5 -16.57 -21.50 4.22
N MET A 6 -15.88 -20.37 4.38
CA MET A 6 -16.53 -19.08 4.66
C MET A 6 -17.45 -18.66 3.51
N ILE A 7 -16.96 -18.67 2.26
CA ILE A 7 -17.76 -18.32 1.08
C ILE A 7 -18.99 -19.22 0.98
N LYS A 8 -18.85 -20.52 1.28
CA LYS A 8 -19.97 -21.45 1.33
C LYS A 8 -20.98 -21.05 2.42
N SER A 9 -20.54 -20.79 3.65
CA SER A 9 -21.42 -20.39 4.76
C SER A 9 -22.14 -19.06 4.51
N LEU A 10 -21.44 -18.04 3.98
CA LEU A 10 -22.04 -16.78 3.53
C LEU A 10 -23.08 -17.00 2.43
N ARG A 11 -22.79 -17.86 1.45
CA ARG A 11 -23.72 -18.16 0.35
C ARG A 11 -24.98 -18.85 0.84
N GLU A 12 -24.85 -19.82 1.74
CA GLU A 12 -25.98 -20.53 2.35
C GLU A 12 -26.82 -19.57 3.19
N PHE A 13 -26.18 -18.69 3.96
CA PHE A 13 -26.84 -17.67 4.75
C PHE A 13 -27.62 -16.67 3.88
N ILE A 14 -27.03 -16.19 2.78
CA ILE A 14 -27.69 -15.24 1.88
C ILE A 14 -28.90 -15.88 1.19
N LYS A 15 -28.75 -17.13 0.72
CA LYS A 15 -29.86 -17.89 0.12
C LYS A 15 -31.01 -18.11 1.10
N LYS A 16 -30.70 -18.37 2.38
CA LYS A 16 -31.70 -18.65 3.42
C LYS A 16 -32.54 -17.42 3.79
N ASN A 17 -31.99 -16.21 3.65
CA ASN A 17 -32.62 -14.99 4.14
C ASN A 17 -33.11 -14.02 3.03
N ASN A 18 -33.07 -14.41 1.75
CA ASN A 18 -33.61 -13.61 0.62
C ASN A 18 -33.12 -12.14 0.58
N PHE A 19 -31.84 -11.89 0.85
CA PHE A 19 -31.31 -10.53 0.88
C PHE A 19 -31.32 -9.80 -0.46
N ASN A 20 -31.36 -8.47 -0.39
CA ASN A 20 -31.36 -7.54 -1.53
C ASN A 20 -30.12 -7.67 -2.44
N ILE A 21 -30.22 -7.14 -3.66
CA ILE A 21 -29.18 -7.10 -4.71
C ILE A 21 -27.84 -6.52 -4.22
N GLU A 22 -27.85 -5.60 -3.26
CA GLU A 22 -26.63 -5.02 -2.68
C GLU A 22 -25.83 -6.03 -1.84
N VAL A 23 -26.50 -6.88 -1.07
CA VAL A 23 -25.88 -7.98 -0.34
C VAL A 23 -25.33 -9.04 -1.30
N TRP A 24 -26.02 -9.27 -2.42
CA TRP A 24 -25.55 -10.17 -3.47
C TRP A 24 -24.34 -9.62 -4.22
N LYS A 25 -24.26 -8.30 -4.45
CA LYS A 25 -23.06 -7.64 -4.97
C LYS A 25 -21.90 -7.83 -4.01
N LEU A 26 -22.13 -7.62 -2.72
CA LEU A 26 -21.12 -7.83 -1.70
C LEU A 26 -20.61 -9.29 -1.70
N PHE A 27 -21.49 -10.28 -1.76
CA PHE A 27 -21.11 -11.69 -1.90
C PHE A 27 -20.30 -12.00 -3.16
N ASN A 28 -20.62 -11.37 -4.29
CA ASN A 28 -19.84 -11.52 -5.50
C ASN A 28 -18.46 -10.87 -5.37
N ASP A 29 -18.34 -9.76 -4.63
CA ASP A 29 -17.04 -9.19 -4.27
C ASP A 29 -16.24 -10.21 -3.45
N PHE A 30 -16.85 -10.84 -2.45
CA PHE A 30 -16.23 -11.88 -1.61
C PHE A 30 -15.66 -13.05 -2.42
N LYS A 31 -16.34 -13.55 -3.45
CA LYS A 31 -15.91 -14.74 -4.19
C LYS A 31 -14.51 -14.60 -4.83
N ASN A 32 -14.08 -13.37 -5.10
CA ASN A 32 -12.82 -13.07 -5.78
C ASN A 32 -11.73 -12.54 -4.83
N ILE A 33 -11.98 -12.55 -3.52
CA ILE A 33 -11.05 -12.06 -2.51
C ILE A 33 -10.07 -13.17 -2.14
N LYS A 34 -8.81 -12.83 -1.87
CA LYS A 34 -7.80 -13.78 -1.40
C LYS A 34 -7.85 -13.88 0.13
N ASP A 35 -7.38 -15.01 0.66
CA ASP A 35 -7.38 -15.38 2.09
C ASP A 35 -6.69 -14.39 3.05
N GLU A 36 -6.01 -13.35 2.56
CA GLU A 36 -5.27 -12.40 3.41
C GLU A 36 -5.89 -11.00 3.43
N THR A 37 -6.80 -10.71 2.50
CA THR A 37 -7.44 -9.40 2.33
C THR A 37 -8.60 -9.17 3.33
N PHE A 38 -8.73 -10.08 4.28
CA PHE A 38 -9.87 -10.19 5.17
C PHE A 38 -10.00 -9.07 6.19
N PHE A 39 -8.89 -8.61 6.76
CA PHE A 39 -8.88 -7.54 7.76
C PHE A 39 -9.53 -6.24 7.23
N VAL A 40 -9.29 -5.93 5.97
CA VAL A 40 -9.79 -4.70 5.35
C VAL A 40 -11.22 -4.83 4.89
N LEU A 41 -11.55 -5.98 4.31
CA LEU A 41 -12.93 -6.30 3.99
C LEU A 41 -13.82 -6.21 5.22
N TYR A 42 -13.30 -6.69 6.35
CA TYR A 42 -13.93 -6.54 7.65
C TYR A 42 -14.11 -5.08 8.07
N ILE A 43 -13.06 -4.26 8.03
CA ILE A 43 -13.16 -2.82 8.36
C ILE A 43 -14.22 -2.15 7.49
N ARG A 44 -14.22 -2.41 6.18
CA ARG A 44 -15.19 -1.84 5.24
C ARG A 44 -16.62 -2.25 5.59
N LEU A 45 -16.83 -3.51 5.92
CA LEU A 45 -18.16 -4.03 6.27
C LEU A 45 -18.66 -3.42 7.56
N TYR A 46 -17.83 -3.42 8.60
CA TYR A 46 -18.18 -2.83 9.89
C TYR A 46 -18.42 -1.32 9.79
N ILE A 47 -17.63 -0.58 9.01
CA ILE A 47 -17.86 0.86 8.80
C ILE A 47 -19.20 1.09 8.08
N ASN A 48 -19.51 0.31 7.04
CA ASN A 48 -20.78 0.43 6.31
C ASN A 48 -22.01 0.06 7.18
N GLU A 49 -21.86 -0.78 8.21
CA GLU A 49 -22.95 -1.08 9.16
C GLU A 49 -23.45 0.15 9.92
N LYS A 50 -22.55 1.13 10.18
CA LYS A 50 -22.93 2.33 10.93
C LYS A 50 -23.77 3.31 10.11
N GLU A 51 -23.79 3.19 8.79
CA GLU A 51 -24.58 4.07 7.92
C GLU A 51 -25.89 3.43 7.41
N VAL A 52 -26.08 2.11 7.53
CA VAL A 52 -27.32 1.44 7.08
C VAL A 52 -27.78 0.38 8.08
N ILE A 53 -28.59 0.78 9.06
CA ILE A 53 -29.32 -0.17 9.91
C ILE A 53 -30.57 -0.65 9.16
N ASN A 54 -30.42 -1.72 8.37
CA ASN A 54 -31.50 -2.66 8.09
C ASN A 54 -31.13 -4.02 8.71
N LYS A 55 -32.13 -4.80 9.17
CA LYS A 55 -31.96 -6.09 9.86
C LYS A 55 -31.07 -7.08 9.07
N ASP A 56 -31.03 -6.94 7.75
CA ASP A 56 -30.34 -7.81 6.82
C ASP A 56 -28.81 -7.78 6.89
N TYR A 57 -28.21 -6.63 7.18
CA TYR A 57 -26.75 -6.48 7.22
C TYR A 57 -26.14 -6.96 8.55
N SER A 58 -26.85 -6.73 9.66
CA SER A 58 -26.37 -7.05 11.02
C SER A 58 -25.99 -8.53 11.22
N GLN A 59 -26.71 -9.44 10.58
CA GLN A 59 -26.44 -10.88 10.70
C GLN A 59 -25.26 -11.33 9.82
N ILE A 60 -25.06 -10.70 8.65
CA ILE A 60 -23.92 -10.97 7.77
C ILE A 60 -22.62 -10.56 8.46
N CYS A 61 -22.60 -9.36 9.05
CA CYS A 61 -21.44 -8.87 9.75
C CYS A 61 -21.15 -9.66 11.02
N LYS A 62 -22.16 -10.16 11.72
CA LYS A 62 -21.95 -11.12 12.82
C LYS A 62 -21.23 -12.40 12.34
N ILE A 63 -21.68 -13.00 11.24
CA ILE A 63 -21.05 -14.20 10.67
C ILE A 63 -19.59 -13.92 10.26
N LEU A 64 -19.34 -12.76 9.66
CA LEU A 64 -17.99 -12.36 9.28
C LEU A 64 -17.10 -12.11 10.49
N ASN A 65 -17.62 -11.43 11.52
CA ASN A 65 -16.96 -11.25 12.80
C ASN A 65 -16.48 -12.58 13.39
N ASP A 66 -17.38 -13.57 13.49
CA ASP A 66 -17.10 -14.86 14.09
C ASP A 66 -16.00 -15.60 13.31
N ILE A 67 -16.08 -15.62 11.98
CA ILE A 67 -15.10 -16.27 11.11
C ILE A 67 -13.71 -15.63 11.24
N LEU A 68 -13.64 -14.32 11.42
CA LEU A 68 -12.38 -13.59 11.44
C LEU A 68 -11.68 -13.65 12.80
N LEU A 69 -12.44 -13.59 13.89
CA LEU A 69 -11.91 -13.80 15.25
C LEU A 69 -11.33 -15.21 15.38
N GLU A 70 -12.04 -16.22 14.86
CA GLU A 70 -11.61 -17.62 14.91
C GLU A 70 -10.40 -17.91 14.01
N GLN A 71 -10.27 -17.23 12.86
CA GLN A 71 -9.23 -17.55 11.86
C GLN A 71 -8.00 -16.65 11.90
N TYR A 72 -8.15 -15.36 12.23
CA TYR A 72 -7.09 -14.36 12.08
C TYR A 72 -6.67 -13.71 13.40
N ASN A 73 -7.32 -14.06 14.52
CA ASN A 73 -7.02 -13.54 15.85
C ASN A 73 -6.88 -12.00 15.89
N VAL A 74 -7.71 -11.31 15.09
CA VAL A 74 -7.69 -9.84 15.03
C VAL A 74 -8.34 -9.31 16.29
N ASP A 75 -7.64 -8.41 16.99
CA ASP A 75 -8.16 -7.79 18.21
C ASP A 75 -9.37 -6.88 17.88
N LYS A 76 -10.50 -7.13 18.54
CA LYS A 76 -11.71 -6.27 18.48
C LYS A 76 -11.40 -4.82 18.83
N LYS A 77 -10.35 -4.56 19.63
CA LYS A 77 -9.89 -3.22 19.98
C LYS A 77 -9.49 -2.42 18.73
N ILE A 78 -8.68 -2.99 17.84
CA ILE A 78 -8.22 -2.34 16.59
C ILE A 78 -9.42 -1.91 15.75
N ILE A 79 -10.37 -2.84 15.60
CA ILE A 79 -11.61 -2.64 14.88
C ILE A 79 -12.41 -1.47 15.45
N ASN A 80 -12.65 -1.49 16.76
CA ASN A 80 -13.43 -0.48 17.43
C ASN A 80 -12.76 0.89 17.30
N ASN A 81 -11.44 0.95 17.43
CA ASN A 81 -10.67 2.17 17.23
C ASN A 81 -10.85 2.73 15.83
N ILE A 82 -10.66 1.92 14.78
CA ILE A 82 -10.84 2.37 13.39
C ILE A 82 -12.27 2.83 13.16
N THR A 83 -13.26 2.05 13.56
CA THR A 83 -14.67 2.30 13.21
C THR A 83 -15.29 3.43 14.01
N ASN A 84 -14.75 3.77 15.18
CA ASN A 84 -15.15 4.94 15.97
C ASN A 84 -14.45 6.21 15.50
N ASN A 85 -13.20 6.10 15.04
CA ASN A 85 -12.36 7.27 14.80
C ASN A 85 -12.17 7.63 13.32
N TYR A 86 -12.24 6.66 12.43
CA TYR A 86 -11.86 6.78 11.03
C TYR A 86 -12.98 6.36 10.06
N GLU A 87 -12.98 7.02 8.91
CA GLU A 87 -13.52 6.53 7.63
C GLU A 87 -12.36 5.92 6.84
N VAL A 88 -12.60 4.84 6.09
CA VAL A 88 -11.52 4.11 5.40
C VAL A 88 -11.79 4.00 3.91
N ILE A 89 -10.85 4.54 3.13
CA ILE A 89 -10.79 4.41 1.67
C ILE A 89 -9.86 3.25 1.33
N SER A 90 -10.27 2.37 0.41
CA SER A 90 -9.53 1.16 0.05
C SER A 90 -9.47 0.99 -1.46
N THR A 91 -8.28 0.69 -1.99
CA THR A 91 -8.13 0.40 -3.42
C THR A 91 -8.19 -1.07 -3.79
N VAL A 92 -8.15 -1.98 -2.81
CA VAL A 92 -8.18 -3.44 -3.03
C VAL A 92 -9.34 -3.90 -3.89
N ILE A 93 -10.49 -3.24 -3.74
CA ILE A 93 -11.73 -3.62 -4.41
C ILE A 93 -11.62 -3.47 -5.94
N TYR A 94 -10.62 -2.72 -6.41
CA TYR A 94 -10.33 -2.50 -7.82
C TYR A 94 -9.30 -3.47 -8.39
N ASP A 95 -8.70 -4.36 -7.58
CA ASP A 95 -7.67 -5.30 -8.04
C ASP A 95 -8.17 -6.21 -9.17
N ASN A 96 -9.45 -6.59 -9.10
CA ASN A 96 -10.14 -7.42 -10.08
C ASN A 96 -10.78 -6.61 -11.23
N VAL A 97 -10.90 -5.29 -11.06
CA VAL A 97 -11.55 -4.40 -12.02
C VAL A 97 -10.48 -3.79 -12.93
N GLY A 98 -9.84 -4.63 -13.74
CA GLY A 98 -8.89 -4.26 -14.79
C GLY A 98 -8.18 -2.91 -14.58
N LYS A 99 -8.65 -1.89 -15.29
CA LYS A 99 -8.21 -0.50 -15.19
C LYS A 99 -9.33 0.34 -14.57
N TYR A 100 -9.03 1.01 -13.45
CA TYR A 100 -9.97 1.89 -12.76
C TYR A 100 -9.40 3.30 -12.62
N THR A 101 -10.28 4.29 -12.80
CA THR A 101 -9.92 5.72 -12.77
C THR A 101 -10.67 6.42 -11.63
N PHE A 102 -9.92 6.90 -10.66
CA PHE A 102 -10.44 7.72 -9.56
C PHE A 102 -10.83 9.10 -10.07
N ASN A 103 -11.86 9.70 -9.45
CA ASN A 103 -12.35 11.04 -9.77
C ASN A 103 -12.72 11.26 -11.25
N TYR A 104 -13.01 10.21 -12.01
CA TYR A 104 -13.24 10.32 -13.46
C TYR A 104 -14.43 11.22 -13.85
N LYS A 105 -15.42 11.36 -12.97
CA LYS A 105 -16.62 12.19 -13.18
C LYS A 105 -16.38 13.69 -12.95
N VAL A 106 -15.25 14.08 -12.35
CA VAL A 106 -14.96 15.47 -12.03
C VAL A 106 -14.65 16.24 -13.33
N ASN A 107 -15.45 17.26 -13.62
CA ASN A 107 -15.32 18.11 -14.80
C ASN A 107 -15.72 19.56 -14.44
N PRO A 108 -14.94 20.60 -14.81
CA PRO A 108 -13.63 20.54 -15.45
C PRO A 108 -12.58 19.79 -14.61
N LYS A 109 -11.64 19.11 -15.28
CA LYS A 109 -10.47 18.56 -14.60
C LYS A 109 -9.59 19.71 -14.14
N VAL A 110 -9.31 19.76 -12.84
CA VAL A 110 -8.38 20.70 -12.21
C VAL A 110 -7.34 19.87 -11.49
N CYS A 111 -6.06 20.14 -11.74
CA CYS A 111 -5.01 19.34 -11.15
C CYS A 111 -4.91 19.63 -9.66
N LYS A 112 -5.05 18.61 -8.81
CA LYS A 112 -5.01 18.81 -7.36
C LYS A 112 -3.66 19.27 -6.80
N TYR A 113 -2.58 19.08 -7.55
CA TYR A 113 -1.21 19.42 -7.11
C TYR A 113 -0.73 20.80 -7.59
N CYS A 114 -1.33 21.35 -8.65
CA CYS A 114 -0.88 22.62 -9.23
C CYS A 114 -2.00 23.55 -9.68
N ASN A 115 -3.26 23.16 -9.48
CA ASN A 115 -4.48 23.87 -9.86
C ASN A 115 -4.59 24.20 -11.36
N ASN A 116 -3.78 23.56 -12.21
CA ASN A 116 -3.87 23.73 -13.65
C ASN A 116 -5.12 23.02 -14.19
N SER A 117 -5.91 23.76 -14.98
CA SER A 117 -7.17 23.29 -15.58
C SER A 117 -7.09 23.15 -17.11
N ASP A 118 -5.92 23.37 -17.71
CA ASP A 118 -5.73 23.25 -19.15
C ASP A 118 -5.79 21.77 -19.57
N LYS A 119 -6.81 21.44 -20.36
CA LYS A 119 -7.12 20.08 -20.83
C LYS A 119 -5.94 19.40 -21.53
N LYS A 120 -5.03 20.17 -22.16
CA LYS A 120 -3.88 19.61 -22.87
C LYS A 120 -2.89 18.88 -21.96
N TYR A 121 -2.95 19.12 -20.65
CA TYR A 121 -2.13 18.45 -19.65
C TYR A 121 -2.86 17.31 -18.94
N PHE A 122 -3.97 16.79 -19.49
CA PHE A 122 -4.64 15.60 -18.96
C PHE A 122 -4.73 14.51 -20.04
N SER A 123 -3.66 14.40 -20.83
CA SER A 123 -3.57 13.49 -21.97
C SER A 123 -2.97 12.14 -21.58
N ASN A 124 -2.09 12.10 -20.57
CA ASN A 124 -1.46 10.88 -20.09
C ASN A 124 -2.22 10.28 -18.91
N GLU A 125 -1.93 9.00 -18.65
CA GLU A 125 -2.45 8.27 -17.50
C GLU A 125 -1.51 8.42 -16.31
N SER A 126 -1.87 9.35 -15.44
CA SER A 126 -1.22 9.50 -14.15
C SER A 126 -1.67 8.40 -13.21
N HIS A 127 -0.73 7.68 -12.60
CA HIS A 127 -1.03 6.55 -11.73
C HIS A 127 -0.98 6.96 -10.26
N ILE A 128 -1.95 6.50 -9.47
CA ILE A 128 -2.01 6.73 -8.01
C ILE A 128 -0.77 6.13 -7.33
N ILE A 129 -0.59 4.82 -7.53
CA ILE A 129 0.63 4.10 -7.17
C ILE A 129 1.51 4.09 -8.44
N PRO A 130 2.80 4.48 -8.37
CA PRO A 130 3.65 4.52 -9.55
C PRO A 130 3.67 3.19 -10.32
N GLU A 131 3.59 3.26 -11.65
CA GLU A 131 3.57 2.08 -12.52
C GLU A 131 4.85 1.23 -12.37
N ASN A 132 5.99 1.87 -12.12
CA ASN A 132 7.29 1.22 -11.94
C ASN A 132 7.39 0.38 -10.65
N ILE A 133 6.43 0.49 -9.73
CA ILE A 133 6.28 -0.38 -8.55
C ILE A 133 5.03 -1.28 -8.64
N GLY A 134 4.43 -1.37 -9.83
CA GLY A 134 3.30 -2.25 -10.15
C GLY A 134 1.91 -1.62 -10.01
N GLY A 135 1.82 -0.30 -9.81
CA GLY A 135 0.55 0.39 -9.74
C GLY A 135 -0.22 0.39 -11.07
N HIS A 136 -1.55 0.37 -11.00
CA HIS A 136 -2.44 0.20 -12.16
C HIS A 136 -3.68 1.10 -12.13
N LEU A 137 -3.87 1.84 -11.04
CA LEU A 137 -5.03 2.71 -10.81
C LEU A 137 -4.69 4.12 -11.24
N ILE A 138 -5.63 4.78 -11.92
CA ILE A 138 -5.43 6.10 -12.53
C ILE A 138 -5.99 7.19 -11.63
N ASP A 139 -5.23 8.27 -11.50
CA ASP A 139 -5.65 9.54 -10.91
C ASP A 139 -6.07 10.52 -12.02
N SER A 140 -7.37 10.75 -12.19
CA SER A 140 -7.85 11.66 -13.25
C SER A 140 -7.52 13.14 -13.02
N LEU A 141 -7.10 13.50 -11.80
CA LEU A 141 -6.87 14.87 -11.35
C LEU A 141 -5.37 15.17 -11.13
N GLU A 142 -4.49 14.30 -11.60
CA GLU A 142 -3.06 14.57 -11.72
C GLU A 142 -2.73 14.91 -13.18
N CYS A 143 -2.25 16.12 -13.44
CA CYS A 143 -1.89 16.54 -14.79
C CYS A 143 -0.52 16.02 -15.21
N ASP A 144 -0.29 15.94 -16.51
CA ASP A 144 0.92 15.43 -17.17
C ASP A 144 2.20 16.10 -16.63
N LYS A 145 2.13 17.41 -16.34
CA LYS A 145 3.26 18.16 -15.74
C LYS A 145 3.62 17.68 -14.35
N CYS A 146 2.62 17.51 -13.48
CA CYS A 146 2.84 17.02 -12.12
C CYS A 146 3.30 15.56 -12.13
N ASN A 147 2.68 14.72 -12.96
CA ASN A 147 3.07 13.32 -13.12
C ASN A 147 4.52 13.18 -13.58
N SER A 148 4.96 13.96 -14.58
CA SER A 148 6.38 13.98 -15.00
C SER A 148 7.28 14.44 -13.87
N TRP A 149 6.90 15.53 -13.19
CA TRP A 149 7.69 16.08 -12.09
C TRP A 149 7.86 15.09 -10.94
N PHE A 150 6.80 14.41 -10.49
CA PHE A 150 6.90 13.42 -9.42
C PHE A 150 7.76 12.23 -9.84
N ASN A 151 7.56 11.71 -11.06
CA ASN A 151 8.35 10.60 -11.59
C ASN A 151 9.84 10.95 -11.70
N GLU A 152 10.21 12.18 -12.04
CA GLU A 152 11.60 12.61 -12.19
C GLU A 152 12.27 12.93 -10.85
N ASN A 153 11.52 13.41 -9.85
CA ASN A 153 12.09 14.00 -8.65
C ASN A 153 11.96 13.18 -7.37
N ILE A 154 10.82 12.50 -7.12
CA ILE A 154 10.59 11.81 -5.84
C ILE A 154 10.30 10.31 -5.99
N GLU A 155 9.58 9.89 -7.04
CA GLU A 155 9.15 8.49 -7.18
C GLU A 155 10.31 7.54 -7.52
N GLN A 156 11.41 8.06 -8.09
CA GLN A 156 12.61 7.26 -8.37
C GLN A 156 13.23 6.68 -7.11
N ASP A 157 13.25 7.42 -6.00
CA ASP A 157 13.84 6.94 -4.76
C ASP A 157 13.04 5.78 -4.17
N PHE A 158 11.70 5.81 -4.30
CA PHE A 158 10.87 4.68 -3.91
C PHE A 158 11.06 3.47 -4.85
N SER A 159 11.16 3.73 -6.15
CA SER A 159 11.46 2.69 -7.13
C SER A 159 12.81 2.00 -6.84
N LYS A 160 13.86 2.76 -6.52
CA LYS A 160 15.17 2.24 -6.12
C LYS A 160 15.13 1.46 -4.82
N PHE A 161 14.36 1.92 -3.84
CA PHE A 161 14.16 1.20 -2.58
C PHE A 161 13.64 -0.23 -2.82
N LEU A 162 12.85 -0.40 -3.89
CA LEU A 162 12.27 -1.68 -4.30
C LEU A 162 13.08 -2.41 -5.40
N ASP A 163 14.24 -1.92 -5.83
CA ASP A 163 14.97 -2.46 -7.00
C ASP A 163 15.26 -3.97 -6.89
N VAL A 164 15.79 -4.40 -5.74
CA VAL A 164 16.12 -5.82 -5.51
C VAL A 164 14.86 -6.67 -5.53
N GLN A 165 13.83 -6.21 -4.82
CA GLN A 165 12.55 -6.88 -4.72
C GLN A 165 11.87 -6.96 -6.10
N LYS A 166 11.93 -5.91 -6.91
CA LYS A 166 11.36 -5.92 -8.27
C LYS A 166 11.92 -7.05 -9.11
N THR A 167 13.22 -7.32 -9.03
CA THR A 167 13.84 -8.45 -9.73
C THR A 167 13.48 -9.79 -9.10
N LEU A 168 13.62 -9.95 -7.78
CA LEU A 168 13.39 -11.23 -7.10
C LEU A 168 11.93 -11.70 -7.26
N PHE A 169 10.99 -10.76 -7.32
CA PHE A 169 9.55 -11.03 -7.36
C PHE A 169 8.89 -10.78 -8.71
N GLY A 170 9.67 -10.58 -9.77
CA GLY A 170 9.09 -10.46 -11.12
C GLY A 170 8.20 -9.24 -11.32
N ILE A 171 8.45 -8.12 -10.63
CA ILE A 171 7.63 -6.91 -10.74
C ILE A 171 7.91 -6.24 -12.08
N LYS A 172 6.88 -6.23 -12.94
CA LYS A 172 6.94 -5.60 -14.26
C LYS A 172 6.77 -4.09 -14.12
N GLY A 173 7.74 -3.34 -14.65
CA GLY A 173 7.60 -1.91 -14.96
C GLY A 173 7.39 -1.68 -16.47
N LYS A 174 7.54 -0.42 -16.90
CA LYS A 174 7.36 -0.01 -18.30
C LYS A 174 8.21 -0.79 -19.31
N ILE A 175 9.46 -1.07 -18.97
CA ILE A 175 10.45 -1.74 -19.85
C ILE A 175 10.60 -3.23 -19.48
N GLY A 176 9.64 -3.78 -18.73
CA GLY A 176 9.69 -5.15 -18.23
C GLY A 176 10.19 -5.26 -16.79
N ILE A 177 10.64 -6.46 -16.41
CA ILE A 177 11.15 -6.73 -15.06
C ILE A 177 12.63 -6.33 -15.01
N PRO A 178 13.06 -5.50 -14.02
CA PRO A 178 14.45 -5.11 -13.92
C PRO A 178 15.36 -6.30 -13.60
N LYS A 179 16.64 -6.18 -13.94
CA LYS A 179 17.69 -7.14 -13.59
C LYS A 179 18.57 -6.57 -12.49
N ILE A 180 19.10 -7.43 -11.64
CA ILE A 180 20.22 -7.09 -10.76
C ILE A 180 21.49 -7.41 -11.51
N ILE A 181 22.38 -6.42 -11.65
CA ILE A 181 23.69 -6.58 -12.27
C ILE A 181 24.71 -5.98 -11.32
N SER A 182 25.66 -6.79 -10.87
CA SER A 182 26.83 -6.36 -10.11
C SER A 182 28.09 -7.05 -10.63
N ASP A 183 29.24 -6.73 -10.06
CA ASP A 183 30.52 -7.27 -10.50
C ASP A 183 30.62 -8.78 -10.26
N ASP A 184 30.11 -9.27 -9.13
CA ASP A 184 30.20 -10.68 -8.75
C ASP A 184 28.90 -11.47 -8.94
N PHE A 185 27.77 -10.77 -9.15
CA PHE A 185 26.44 -11.37 -9.12
C PHE A 185 25.46 -10.73 -10.09
N ASN A 186 24.71 -11.56 -10.80
CA ASN A 186 23.54 -11.12 -11.53
C ASN A 186 22.30 -11.91 -11.08
N ALA A 187 21.16 -11.24 -11.05
CA ALA A 187 19.86 -11.91 -10.94
C ALA A 187 18.92 -11.42 -12.05
N LYS A 188 18.18 -12.36 -12.63
CA LYS A 188 17.21 -12.10 -13.68
C LYS A 188 15.97 -12.95 -13.49
N TYR A 189 14.81 -12.31 -13.55
CA TYR A 189 13.52 -13.00 -13.63
C TYR A 189 13.15 -13.18 -15.11
N ASP A 190 12.78 -14.39 -15.49
CA ASP A 190 12.34 -14.75 -16.82
C ASP A 190 11.06 -15.58 -16.75
N ASN A 191 10.22 -15.46 -17.78
CA ASN A 191 9.14 -16.41 -18.02
C ASN A 191 9.54 -17.30 -19.20
N LEU A 192 9.93 -18.54 -18.92
CA LEU A 192 10.33 -19.52 -19.92
C LEU A 192 9.23 -20.58 -20.02
N ASN A 193 8.61 -20.72 -21.19
CA ASN A 193 7.55 -21.69 -21.47
C ASN A 193 6.36 -21.61 -20.48
N GLY A 194 5.95 -20.40 -20.09
CA GLY A 194 4.85 -20.17 -19.15
C GLY A 194 5.21 -20.47 -17.68
N LYS A 195 6.47 -20.79 -17.38
CA LYS A 195 6.97 -20.97 -16.02
C LYS A 195 7.89 -19.82 -15.64
N ASP A 196 7.57 -19.20 -14.51
CA ASP A 196 8.40 -18.18 -13.92
C ASP A 196 9.69 -18.80 -13.37
N ARG A 197 10.83 -18.18 -13.72
CA ARG A 197 12.17 -18.62 -13.33
C ARG A 197 12.99 -17.42 -12.89
N LEU A 198 13.45 -17.45 -11.65
CA LEU A 198 14.50 -16.57 -11.16
C LEU A 198 15.86 -17.25 -11.36
N THR A 199 16.74 -16.62 -12.12
CA THR A 199 18.09 -17.11 -12.39
C THR A 199 19.11 -16.24 -11.67
N PHE A 200 19.99 -16.89 -10.92
CA PHE A 200 21.17 -16.29 -10.30
C PHE A 200 22.43 -16.69 -11.08
N THR A 201 23.33 -15.75 -11.32
CA THR A 201 24.62 -16.00 -11.97
C THR A 201 25.73 -15.45 -11.09
N ILE A 202 26.64 -16.33 -10.67
CA ILE A 202 27.79 -16.00 -9.84
C ILE A 202 29.01 -16.00 -10.76
N LYS A 203 29.71 -14.86 -10.88
CA LYS A 203 30.80 -14.74 -11.86
C LYS A 203 32.08 -15.45 -11.42
N ASN A 204 32.35 -15.52 -10.12
CA ASN A 204 33.54 -16.14 -9.52
C ASN A 204 33.16 -17.11 -8.37
N PRO A 205 32.62 -18.31 -8.68
CA PRO A 205 32.15 -19.23 -7.65
C PRO A 205 33.32 -19.81 -6.83
N LYS A 206 33.18 -19.84 -5.50
CA LYS A 206 34.10 -20.56 -4.60
C LYS A 206 33.64 -22.02 -4.51
N ILE A 207 34.42 -22.94 -5.08
CA ILE A 207 34.10 -24.37 -5.03
C ILE A 207 34.76 -24.97 -3.79
N THR A 208 33.95 -25.37 -2.81
CA THR A 208 34.42 -26.13 -1.64
C THR A 208 34.01 -27.61 -1.73
N PRO A 209 34.84 -28.55 -1.22
CA PRO A 209 34.54 -30.00 -1.30
C PRO A 209 33.31 -30.45 -0.49
N TYR A 210 32.82 -29.61 0.43
CA TYR A 210 31.69 -29.90 1.29
C TYR A 210 30.50 -29.04 0.83
N ASN A 211 29.43 -29.70 0.38
CA ASN A 211 28.30 -29.22 -0.42
C ASN A 211 27.37 -28.16 0.23
N ILE A 212 27.88 -27.17 0.96
CA ILE A 212 27.09 -26.01 1.34
C ILE A 212 27.87 -24.76 0.94
N GLN A 213 27.48 -24.16 -0.18
CA GLN A 213 28.04 -22.89 -0.62
C GLN A 213 27.10 -21.77 -0.19
N GLN A 214 27.60 -20.90 0.68
CA GLN A 214 26.92 -19.68 1.07
C GLN A 214 27.53 -18.52 0.29
N TYR A 215 26.70 -17.82 -0.47
CA TYR A 215 27.11 -16.60 -1.15
C TYR A 215 26.38 -15.41 -0.54
N LYS A 216 27.15 -14.39 -0.16
CA LYS A 216 26.65 -13.10 0.31
C LYS A 216 26.97 -12.04 -0.75
N PHE A 217 25.93 -11.39 -1.26
CA PHE A 217 26.06 -10.29 -2.21
C PHE A 217 25.48 -9.01 -1.62
N GLU A 218 26.19 -7.91 -1.79
CA GLU A 218 25.75 -6.57 -1.40
C GLU A 218 25.37 -5.77 -2.66
N ILE A 219 24.17 -5.19 -2.66
CA ILE A 219 23.69 -4.31 -3.71
C ILE A 219 23.44 -2.94 -3.09
N THR A 220 24.26 -1.98 -3.50
CA THR A 220 24.18 -0.59 -3.06
C THR A 220 23.34 0.25 -4.02
N LYS A 221 22.49 1.11 -3.46
CA LYS A 221 21.79 2.17 -4.18
C LYS A 221 21.79 3.47 -3.41
N ASP A 222 22.08 4.58 -4.09
CA ASP A 222 21.86 5.91 -3.53
C ASP A 222 20.37 6.27 -3.57
N ILE A 223 19.78 6.41 -2.38
CA ILE A 223 18.37 6.75 -2.20
C ILE A 223 18.20 7.95 -1.27
N ASN A 224 17.14 8.73 -1.48
CA ASN A 224 16.67 9.71 -0.52
C ASN A 224 15.37 9.22 0.15
N LEU A 225 15.45 8.83 1.43
CA LEU A 225 14.29 8.34 2.18
C LEU A 225 13.22 9.43 2.42
N TYR A 226 13.60 10.71 2.40
CA TYR A 226 12.65 11.83 2.45
C TYR A 226 11.74 11.85 1.22
N ASN A 227 12.31 11.59 0.03
CA ASN A 227 11.56 11.47 -1.22
C ASN A 227 10.66 10.22 -1.26
N LEU A 228 11.10 9.12 -0.64
CA LEU A 228 10.25 7.95 -0.43
C LEU A 228 9.00 8.32 0.36
N TYR A 229 9.15 9.04 1.48
CA TYR A 229 8.01 9.49 2.29
C TYR A 229 7.06 10.41 1.51
N LYS A 230 7.62 11.38 0.77
CA LYS A 230 6.83 12.25 -0.12
C LYS A 230 6.01 11.45 -1.13
N THR A 231 6.60 10.40 -1.69
CA THR A 231 5.91 9.49 -2.61
C THR A 231 4.79 8.72 -1.92
N LEU A 232 5.00 8.22 -0.70
CA LEU A 232 3.95 7.60 0.10
C LEU A 232 2.76 8.55 0.31
N CYS A 233 3.04 9.81 0.68
CA CYS A 233 1.98 10.82 0.83
C CYS A 233 1.26 11.10 -0.49
N LYS A 234 1.98 11.21 -1.61
CA LYS A 234 1.38 11.37 -2.95
C LYS A 234 0.42 10.23 -3.28
N ILE A 235 0.81 8.98 -2.98
CA ILE A 235 -0.04 7.80 -3.19
C ILE A 235 -1.33 7.90 -2.37
N ALA A 236 -1.24 8.24 -1.09
CA ALA A 236 -2.42 8.40 -0.24
C ALA A 236 -3.34 9.52 -0.73
N LEU A 237 -2.80 10.70 -1.08
CA LEU A 237 -3.56 11.80 -1.67
C LEU A 237 -4.20 11.41 -3.01
N GLY A 238 -3.64 10.43 -3.71
CA GLY A 238 -4.15 9.85 -4.96
C GLY A 238 -5.61 9.38 -4.87
N VAL A 239 -6.02 8.84 -3.71
CA VAL A 239 -7.36 8.26 -3.49
C VAL A 239 -8.31 9.15 -2.70
N ILE A 240 -7.83 10.25 -2.15
CA ILE A 240 -8.66 11.20 -1.39
C ILE A 240 -9.60 11.95 -2.34
N ASP A 241 -10.86 12.12 -1.92
CA ASP A 241 -11.85 12.90 -2.66
C ASP A 241 -11.33 14.33 -2.86
N TYR A 242 -11.44 14.82 -4.09
CA TYR A 242 -11.06 16.18 -4.46
C TYR A 242 -11.63 17.25 -3.52
N LYS A 243 -12.84 17.07 -2.98
CA LYS A 243 -13.47 18.01 -2.03
C LYS A 243 -12.67 18.20 -0.74
N GLN A 244 -11.90 17.19 -0.34
CA GLN A 244 -11.10 17.21 0.89
C GLN A 244 -9.65 17.64 0.63
N ILE A 245 -9.25 17.82 -0.63
CA ILE A 245 -7.84 18.01 -0.97
C ILE A 245 -7.24 19.30 -0.43
N GLU A 246 -8.06 20.34 -0.24
CA GLU A 246 -7.64 21.62 0.32
C GLU A 246 -7.21 21.53 1.79
N ILE A 247 -7.63 20.47 2.49
CA ILE A 247 -7.17 20.16 3.87
C ILE A 247 -5.66 19.81 3.86
N PHE A 248 -5.15 19.30 2.73
CA PHE A 248 -3.78 18.86 2.55
C PHE A 248 -2.95 19.84 1.71
N SER A 249 -3.36 21.10 1.56
CA SER A 249 -2.64 22.03 0.70
C SER A 249 -1.21 22.32 1.17
N ASP A 250 -0.94 22.27 2.47
CA ASP A 250 0.43 22.39 3.01
C ASP A 250 1.23 21.09 2.83
N THR A 251 0.60 19.92 2.93
CA THR A 251 1.21 18.64 2.52
C THR A 251 1.63 18.69 1.05
N ILE A 252 0.77 19.17 0.16
CA ILE A 252 1.03 19.26 -1.29
C ILE A 252 2.18 20.22 -1.59
N LYS A 253 2.21 21.39 -0.95
CA LYS A 253 3.34 22.33 -1.06
C LYS A 253 4.64 21.67 -0.63
N TRP A 254 4.62 20.97 0.51
CA TRP A 254 5.78 20.27 1.05
C TRP A 254 6.30 19.14 0.15
N ILE A 255 5.41 18.29 -0.39
CA ILE A 255 5.79 17.23 -1.34
C ILE A 255 6.54 17.84 -2.54
N LYS A 256 6.11 19.01 -3.01
CA LYS A 256 6.66 19.68 -4.20
C LYS A 256 7.93 20.50 -3.94
N ASP A 257 8.30 20.75 -2.69
CA ASP A 257 9.50 21.49 -2.33
C ASP A 257 10.71 20.57 -2.18
N LEU A 258 11.61 20.55 -3.17
CA LEU A 258 12.82 19.71 -3.14
C LEU A 258 13.82 20.10 -2.05
N ASN A 259 13.74 21.32 -1.54
CA ASN A 259 14.63 21.83 -0.49
C ASN A 259 14.02 21.72 0.91
N ALA A 260 12.81 21.17 1.02
CA ALA A 260 12.15 20.99 2.30
C ALA A 260 13.04 20.21 3.27
N ASN A 261 13.15 20.69 4.50
CA ASN A 261 13.90 20.06 5.58
C ASN A 261 13.11 20.09 6.89
N THR A 262 11.80 19.97 6.79
CA THR A 262 10.88 19.88 7.92
C THR A 262 10.90 18.47 8.49
N LYS A 263 10.81 18.36 9.83
CA LYS A 263 10.63 17.06 10.48
C LYS A 263 9.29 16.46 10.09
N ILE A 264 9.26 15.15 9.92
CA ILE A 264 8.10 14.35 9.54
C ILE A 264 7.95 13.12 10.45
N PRO A 265 6.72 12.60 10.60
CA PRO A 265 6.48 11.34 11.29
C PRO A 265 7.32 10.19 10.72
N ILE A 266 7.57 9.16 11.53
CA ILE A 266 8.26 7.95 11.05
C ILE A 266 7.37 7.11 10.12
N VAL A 267 8.00 6.18 9.38
CA VAL A 267 7.30 5.11 8.65
C VAL A 267 7.61 3.77 9.31
N ILE A 268 6.59 2.95 9.52
CA ILE A 268 6.77 1.55 9.90
C ILE A 268 6.71 0.69 8.64
N LEU A 269 7.78 -0.06 8.38
CA LEU A 269 7.87 -1.05 7.32
C LEU A 269 7.74 -2.45 7.91
N ASN A 270 6.71 -3.18 7.53
CA ASN A 270 6.54 -4.58 7.90
C ASN A 270 6.79 -5.48 6.67
N ASN A 271 7.58 -6.55 6.85
CA ASN A 271 7.84 -7.55 5.82
C ASN A 271 7.06 -8.82 6.17
N HIS A 272 6.15 -9.23 5.30
CA HIS A 272 5.41 -10.48 5.40
C HIS A 272 6.30 -11.64 4.95
N ILE A 273 6.43 -12.66 5.82
CA ILE A 273 7.40 -13.74 5.65
C ILE A 273 6.82 -14.89 4.81
N ASN A 274 5.49 -15.04 4.74
CA ASN A 274 4.91 -16.15 3.99
C ASN A 274 4.78 -15.80 2.52
N ILE A 275 5.24 -16.69 1.64
CA ILE A 275 5.12 -16.54 0.19
C ILE A 275 3.68 -16.55 -0.31
N ILE A 276 2.74 -17.01 0.52
CA ILE A 276 1.29 -16.93 0.27
C ILE A 276 0.84 -15.47 0.36
N ASP A 277 1.49 -14.64 1.21
CA ASP A 277 1.29 -13.19 1.38
C ASP A 277 1.72 -12.36 0.14
N TYR A 278 1.97 -13.03 -0.99
CA TYR A 278 2.38 -12.42 -2.23
C TYR A 278 1.20 -11.70 -2.93
N LEU A 279 1.25 -10.37 -2.85
CA LEU A 279 0.34 -9.52 -3.58
C LEU A 279 0.73 -9.42 -5.06
N ASN A 280 -0.26 -9.63 -5.94
CA ASN A 280 -0.06 -9.49 -7.39
C ASN A 280 0.03 -8.02 -7.81
N LYS A 281 -0.69 -7.14 -7.11
CA LYS A 281 -0.77 -5.70 -7.37
C LYS A 281 -0.69 -4.95 -6.04
N PRO A 282 -0.03 -3.78 -5.99
CA PRO A 282 0.00 -2.95 -4.80
C PRO A 282 -1.36 -2.25 -4.62
N TYR A 283 -1.71 -1.99 -3.36
CA TYR A 283 -2.93 -1.28 -2.97
C TYR A 283 -2.69 -0.41 -1.74
N VAL A 284 -3.55 0.58 -1.54
CA VAL A 284 -3.46 1.52 -0.41
C VAL A 284 -4.78 1.57 0.37
N TYR A 285 -4.65 1.69 1.68
CA TYR A 285 -5.71 2.12 2.59
C TYR A 285 -5.41 3.52 3.10
N VAL A 286 -6.43 4.36 3.16
CA VAL A 286 -6.35 5.70 3.75
C VAL A 286 -7.43 5.82 4.80
N TYR A 287 -7.01 6.19 6.01
CA TYR A 287 -7.84 6.29 7.21
C TYR A 287 -8.02 7.78 7.52
N ILE A 288 -9.21 8.33 7.26
CA ILE A 288 -9.54 9.74 7.45
C ILE A 288 -10.33 9.90 8.75
N ARG A 289 -9.83 10.70 9.68
CA ARG A 289 -10.45 10.92 10.99
C ARG A 289 -11.79 11.63 10.83
N LYS A 290 -12.84 11.08 11.44
CA LYS A 290 -14.23 11.58 11.34
C LYS A 290 -14.78 12.20 12.62
N ASN A 291 -13.99 12.28 13.67
CA ASN A 291 -14.38 12.86 14.96
C ASN A 291 -13.45 14.02 15.34
N ASN A 292 -13.58 14.55 16.56
CA ASN A 292 -12.77 15.66 17.08
C ASN A 292 -11.66 15.21 18.06
N ASP A 293 -11.24 13.95 18.01
CA ASP A 293 -10.09 13.50 18.80
C ASP A 293 -8.79 13.91 18.11
N TYR A 294 -8.15 14.98 18.60
CA TYR A 294 -6.91 15.50 18.01
C TYR A 294 -5.65 14.80 18.53
N ASN A 295 -5.78 13.83 19.45
CA ASN A 295 -4.65 13.01 19.91
C ASN A 295 -4.23 11.98 18.86
N ILE A 296 -5.07 11.76 17.86
CA ILE A 296 -4.82 10.89 16.72
C ILE A 296 -4.74 11.73 15.43
N PRO A 297 -3.92 11.34 14.45
CA PRO A 297 -3.73 12.08 13.22
C PRO A 297 -5.01 12.11 12.40
N TYR A 298 -5.21 13.22 11.71
CA TYR A 298 -6.30 13.40 10.78
C TYR A 298 -6.28 12.35 9.67
N THR A 299 -5.09 11.98 9.19
CA THR A 299 -4.99 10.91 8.19
C THR A 299 -3.76 10.03 8.36
N CYS A 300 -3.99 8.72 8.36
CA CYS A 300 -2.95 7.69 8.20
C CYS A 300 -3.18 6.91 6.92
N ALA A 301 -2.15 6.22 6.45
CA ALA A 301 -2.27 5.33 5.33
C ALA A 301 -1.41 4.08 5.50
N GLU A 302 -1.85 3.02 4.83
CA GLU A 302 -1.16 1.74 4.70
C GLU A 302 -1.00 1.44 3.21
N LEU A 303 0.23 1.47 2.71
CA LEU A 303 0.55 1.01 1.37
C LEU A 303 1.06 -0.43 1.45
N ASN A 304 0.37 -1.34 0.78
CA ASN A 304 0.79 -2.71 0.60
C ASN A 304 1.40 -2.87 -0.79
N CYS A 305 2.64 -3.36 -0.84
CA CYS A 305 3.36 -3.62 -2.07
C CYS A 305 4.10 -4.96 -1.94
N ARG A 306 3.59 -5.99 -2.62
CA ARG A 306 4.12 -7.37 -2.55
C ARG A 306 4.07 -7.90 -1.12
N PHE A 307 5.22 -8.22 -0.54
CA PHE A 307 5.37 -8.72 0.81
C PHE A 307 5.67 -7.59 1.80
N MET A 308 5.56 -6.31 1.41
CA MET A 308 5.83 -5.17 2.27
C MET A 308 4.57 -4.36 2.55
N SER A 309 4.40 -3.94 3.80
CA SER A 309 3.43 -2.91 4.20
C SER A 309 4.15 -1.70 4.78
N PHE A 310 3.81 -0.52 4.27
CA PHE A 310 4.27 0.77 4.77
C PHE A 310 3.11 1.42 5.51
N TYR A 311 3.28 1.66 6.80
CA TYR A 311 2.33 2.40 7.64
C TYR A 311 2.90 3.78 7.92
N TYR A 312 2.11 4.83 7.66
CA TYR A 312 2.57 6.22 7.74
C TYR A 312 1.43 7.20 8.00
N ILE A 313 1.77 8.35 8.56
CA ILE A 313 0.87 9.50 8.75
C ILE A 313 0.99 10.40 7.51
N ILE A 314 -0.09 11.09 7.12
CA ILE A 314 -0.01 12.17 6.13
C ILE A 314 0.17 13.49 6.90
N PRO A 315 1.36 14.13 6.86
CA PRO A 315 1.66 15.27 7.72
C PRO A 315 1.03 16.56 7.18
N PHE A 316 0.97 17.59 8.03
CA PHE A 316 0.61 18.96 7.67
C PHE A 316 -0.84 19.11 7.17
N SER A 317 -1.75 18.24 7.61
CA SER A 317 -3.18 18.47 7.46
C SER A 317 -3.60 19.70 8.26
N LYS A 318 -4.44 20.56 7.68
CA LYS A 318 -5.06 21.69 8.39
C LYS A 318 -5.92 21.26 9.58
N ASN A 319 -6.33 20.00 9.62
CA ASN A 319 -7.15 19.44 10.69
C ASN A 319 -6.34 18.78 11.81
N ASP A 320 -5.00 18.76 11.71
CA ASP A 320 -4.13 18.31 12.79
C ASP A 320 -3.81 19.44 13.76
N ARG A 321 -3.72 19.10 15.06
CA ARG A 321 -3.24 20.01 16.12
C ARG A 321 -1.88 19.60 16.69
N ASN A 322 -1.42 18.41 16.32
CA ASN A 322 -0.15 17.82 16.73
C ASN A 322 0.69 17.51 15.49
N ASN A 323 2.00 17.45 15.66
CA ASN A 323 2.94 17.17 14.56
C ASN A 323 3.29 15.68 14.42
N PHE A 324 2.87 14.84 15.38
CA PHE A 324 3.10 13.40 15.41
C PHE A 324 4.56 13.01 15.10
N LEU A 325 5.51 13.60 15.83
CA LEU A 325 6.95 13.33 15.65
C LEU A 325 7.52 12.32 16.67
N ASN A 326 6.81 12.04 17.76
CA ASN A 326 7.28 11.08 18.76
C ASN A 326 7.12 9.65 18.25
N LYS A 327 8.24 8.96 18.06
CA LYS A 327 8.31 7.60 17.54
C LYS A 327 7.47 6.60 18.34
N ASP A 328 7.55 6.63 19.67
CA ASP A 328 6.89 5.62 20.51
C ASP A 328 5.37 5.85 20.55
N GLU A 329 4.94 7.12 20.53
CA GLU A 329 3.53 7.47 20.38
C GLU A 329 2.97 6.97 19.05
N ILE A 330 3.71 7.15 17.95
CA ILE A 330 3.30 6.67 16.61
C ILE A 330 3.22 5.14 16.59
N ILE A 331 4.21 4.45 17.17
CA ILE A 331 4.20 2.97 17.23
C ILE A 331 2.97 2.47 18.00
N ASN A 332 2.68 3.07 19.15
CA ASN A 332 1.52 2.69 19.96
C ASN A 332 0.21 2.98 19.24
N LEU A 333 0.09 4.16 18.63
CA LEU A 333 -1.02 4.53 17.77
C LEU A 333 -1.23 3.53 16.64
N PHE A 334 -0.15 3.14 15.95
CA PHE A 334 -0.21 2.24 14.82
C PHE A 334 -0.60 0.82 15.21
N LYS A 335 -0.23 0.34 16.41
CA LYS A 335 -0.74 -0.93 16.94
C LYS A 335 -2.25 -0.91 17.19
N ASP A 336 -2.81 0.27 17.42
CA ASP A 336 -4.24 0.47 17.67
C ASP A 336 -5.06 0.72 16.38
N ILE A 337 -4.41 1.02 15.26
CA ILE A 337 -5.04 1.28 13.94
C ILE A 337 -4.75 0.17 12.93
N PHE A 338 -3.56 -0.40 12.96
CA PHE A 338 -3.09 -1.35 11.95
C PHE A 338 -2.87 -2.72 12.56
N TYR A 339 -3.22 -3.74 11.79
CA TYR A 339 -2.90 -5.10 12.15
C TYR A 339 -1.46 -5.44 11.72
N ILE A 340 -0.50 -5.08 12.58
CA ILE A 340 0.92 -5.35 12.38
C ILE A 340 1.22 -6.76 12.90
N LYS A 341 1.31 -7.72 11.98
CA LYS A 341 1.31 -9.17 12.25
C LYS A 341 2.61 -9.72 12.88
N SER A 342 3.57 -8.87 13.25
CA SER A 342 4.84 -9.31 13.85
C SER A 342 5.55 -8.19 14.61
N ASP A 343 6.42 -8.57 15.55
CA ASP A 343 7.41 -7.67 16.17
C ASP A 343 8.61 -7.37 15.24
N ASN A 344 8.64 -7.93 14.02
CA ASN A 344 9.75 -7.82 13.07
C ASN A 344 9.60 -6.65 12.09
N TYR A 345 8.86 -5.61 12.46
CA TYR A 345 8.81 -4.39 11.67
C TYR A 345 10.10 -3.58 11.82
N ARG A 346 10.40 -2.77 10.80
CA ARG A 346 11.50 -1.81 10.78
C ARG A 346 10.94 -0.40 10.83
N ILE A 347 11.61 0.49 11.54
CA ILE A 347 11.34 1.93 11.45
C ILE A 347 12.22 2.50 10.34
N LEU A 348 11.60 3.11 9.34
CA LEU A 348 12.30 3.94 8.38
C LEU A 348 12.26 5.38 8.90
N ASP A 349 13.43 5.91 9.28
CA ASP A 349 13.55 7.32 9.58
C ASP A 349 13.79 8.09 8.27
N CYS A 350 12.76 8.82 7.86
CA CYS A 350 12.74 9.59 6.63
C CYS A 350 13.01 11.09 6.87
N ASN A 351 13.51 11.50 8.04
CA ASN A 351 13.62 12.92 8.42
C ASN A 351 14.75 13.71 7.74
N GLU A 352 15.70 13.03 7.08
CA GLU A 352 16.83 13.70 6.43
C GLU A 352 16.62 13.77 4.92
N ASN A 353 16.48 15.00 4.38
CA ASN A 353 16.44 15.23 2.94
C ASN A 353 17.84 15.18 2.33
N LYS A 354 18.44 13.99 2.32
CA LYS A 354 19.75 13.72 1.74
C LYS A 354 19.82 12.32 1.15
N LYS A 355 20.74 12.12 0.20
CA LYS A 355 21.04 10.78 -0.31
C LYS A 355 21.79 9.98 0.75
N THR A 356 21.40 8.72 0.88
CA THR A 356 22.00 7.71 1.75
C THR A 356 22.19 6.42 0.97
N GLU A 357 23.18 5.64 1.37
CA GLU A 357 23.48 4.37 0.74
C GLU A 357 22.54 3.29 1.30
N LEU A 358 21.61 2.80 0.48
CA LEU A 358 20.82 1.61 0.81
C LEU A 358 21.60 0.36 0.42
N LYS A 359 21.97 -0.43 1.42
CA LYS A 359 22.63 -1.73 1.25
C LYS A 359 21.61 -2.85 1.35
N ASN A 360 21.46 -3.61 0.28
CA ASN A 360 20.65 -4.83 0.28
C ASN A 360 21.59 -6.04 0.26
N GLU A 361 21.48 -6.89 1.27
CA GLU A 361 22.22 -8.15 1.34
C GLU A 361 21.35 -9.31 0.83
N ILE A 362 21.87 -10.07 -0.13
CA ILE A 362 21.27 -11.32 -0.59
C ILE A 362 22.18 -12.45 -0.14
N ASN A 363 21.65 -13.32 0.71
CA ASN A 363 22.31 -14.56 1.13
C ASN A 363 21.69 -15.73 0.36
N LEU A 364 22.50 -16.44 -0.43
CA LEU A 364 22.11 -17.65 -1.13
C LEU A 364 22.76 -18.85 -0.47
N ASP A 365 21.94 -19.71 0.12
CA ASP A 365 22.34 -21.00 0.66
C ASP A 365 22.03 -22.09 -0.38
N LEU A 366 23.07 -22.55 -1.08
CA LEU A 366 22.98 -23.69 -1.99
C LEU A 366 23.23 -24.97 -1.17
N LYS A 367 22.14 -25.69 -0.86
CA LYS A 367 22.16 -27.01 -0.21
C LYS A 367 22.20 -28.14 -1.22
#